data_AF-A0A1I6L9J6-F1
#
_entry.id   AF-A0A1I6L9J6-F1
#
_cell.length_a   1.000
_cell.length_b   1.000
_cell.length_c   1.000
_cell.angle_alpha   90.00
_cell.angle_beta   90.00
_cell.angle_gamma   90.00
#
_symmetry.space_group_name_H-M   'P 1'
#
loop_
_entity.id
_entity.type
_entity.pdbx_description
1 polymer ?
#
loop_
_entity_poly.entity_id
_entity_poly.type
_entity_poly.pdbx_seq_one_letter_code
_entity_poly.pdbx_strand_id
1 'polypeptide(L)'
;MRECQNTYRTTAAARTMRRRTLLASTAALLPAALSGCQTGPETSGNLVDEVPTASFQMTAVTDAELPEKVLYSLQSYPDEDPDAALLERIRDGGATTEGTRPPLPANRHIATDDAVVELSKEVVGETPATTYSVKVDIVQDSIQDDEAIRFTDLPEVDRTVFSDKGLADGDVVGIGTTLLYTHEERKQSVLVPESEYAYIVWENGAEAEWVVDDAYEMSLKTYDYSAEEVATVVEYGQQMREQFAFEFSGLSSEQRDIVETATGDERYVVRADETTPQPLVELADQFRPQEQARGLDESGEDDLSGSYIVRYEGEIYWTTFVVNGESFATSTPS
;
A
#
# COMPACT_ATOMS: atom_id res chain seq x y z
N MET A 1 37.47 -64.81 -26.97
CA MET A 1 38.06 -63.52 -26.56
C MET A 1 37.30 -62.43 -27.31
N ARG A 2 36.62 -61.54 -26.57
CA ARG A 2 35.61 -60.53 -26.99
C ARG A 2 34.19 -61.07 -27.26
N GLU A 3 33.40 -61.06 -26.18
CA GLU A 3 31.93 -61.11 -26.09
C GLU A 3 31.31 -59.93 -26.86
N CYS A 4 30.27 -60.09 -27.69
CA CYS A 4 28.86 -60.47 -27.41
C CYS A 4 28.15 -59.40 -26.56
N GLN A 5 26.90 -58.99 -26.77
CA GLN A 5 25.78 -59.29 -27.67
C GLN A 5 24.79 -58.14 -27.43
N ASN A 6 24.22 -57.53 -28.46
CA ASN A 6 22.92 -57.85 -29.05
C ASN A 6 21.70 -57.40 -28.22
N THR A 7 20.99 -56.45 -28.82
CA THR A 7 19.60 -56.04 -28.62
C THR A 7 18.62 -57.19 -28.49
N TYR A 8 17.51 -57.01 -27.75
CA TYR A 8 16.12 -57.00 -28.29
C TYR A 8 15.08 -56.74 -27.19
N ARG A 9 14.15 -55.84 -27.51
CA ARG A 9 12.84 -55.63 -26.84
C ARG A 9 11.92 -56.83 -27.08
N THR A 10 11.02 -57.16 -26.15
CA THR A 10 9.55 -57.25 -26.34
C THR A 10 8.84 -57.56 -25.00
N THR A 11 7.86 -56.70 -24.70
CA THR A 11 6.64 -56.71 -23.86
C THR A 11 6.23 -57.94 -23.02
N ALA A 12 5.88 -57.70 -21.73
CA ALA A 12 4.64 -58.19 -21.09
C ALA A 12 4.40 -57.50 -19.72
N ALA A 13 3.15 -57.13 -19.45
CA ALA A 13 2.68 -56.45 -18.25
C ALA A 13 2.59 -57.38 -17.02
N ALA A 14 2.90 -56.85 -15.83
CA ALA A 14 2.40 -57.40 -14.57
C ALA A 14 2.37 -56.34 -13.46
N ARG A 15 1.18 -56.20 -12.89
CA ARG A 15 0.74 -55.40 -11.75
C ARG A 15 1.44 -55.86 -10.47
N THR A 16 1.99 -54.95 -9.65
CA THR A 16 2.24 -55.25 -8.23
C THR A 16 2.27 -53.99 -7.36
N MET A 17 1.28 -53.89 -6.47
CA MET A 17 1.29 -52.98 -5.31
C MET A 17 2.47 -53.32 -4.40
N ARG A 18 3.25 -52.32 -3.97
CA ARG A 18 4.13 -52.44 -2.82
C ARG A 18 3.53 -51.70 -1.63
N ARG A 19 3.13 -52.50 -0.63
CA ARG A 19 2.88 -52.06 0.75
C ARG A 19 4.21 -51.74 1.42
N ARG A 20 4.33 -50.58 2.07
CA ARG A 20 5.18 -50.37 3.24
C ARG A 20 4.47 -49.44 4.22
N THR A 21 4.41 -49.90 5.46
CA THR A 21 3.71 -49.33 6.61
C THR A 21 4.67 -48.47 7.44
N LEU A 22 4.10 -47.60 8.28
CA LEU A 22 4.63 -46.96 9.51
C LEU A 22 5.06 -45.49 9.38
N LEU A 23 4.31 -44.55 9.95
CA LEU A 23 4.42 -44.08 11.35
C LEU A 23 3.42 -42.93 11.61
N ALA A 24 2.80 -42.96 12.78
CA ALA A 24 1.98 -41.90 13.32
C ALA A 24 2.83 -40.70 13.77
N SER A 25 2.35 -39.48 13.57
CA SER A 25 2.70 -38.31 14.39
C SER A 25 1.60 -37.26 14.34
N THR A 26 1.40 -36.67 15.50
CA THR A 26 0.33 -35.82 16.03
C THR A 26 0.20 -34.45 15.38
N ALA A 27 -1.02 -33.91 15.45
CA ALA A 27 -1.44 -32.58 15.07
C ALA A 27 -0.72 -31.45 15.82
N ALA A 28 -0.56 -30.30 15.16
CA ALA A 28 -0.52 -28.98 15.78
C ALA A 28 -1.06 -27.93 14.79
N LEU A 29 -1.71 -26.92 15.35
CA LEU A 29 -2.64 -25.98 14.70
C LEU A 29 -1.98 -24.98 13.76
N LEU A 30 -2.71 -24.61 12.70
CA LEU A 30 -2.47 -23.43 11.87
C LEU A 30 -2.81 -22.16 12.68
N PRO A 31 -1.90 -21.18 12.81
CA PRO A 31 -2.32 -19.81 13.09
C PRO A 31 -2.85 -19.17 11.80
N ALA A 32 -4.01 -18.54 11.92
CA ALA A 32 -4.59 -17.70 10.89
C ALA A 32 -3.67 -16.51 10.60
N ALA A 33 -3.38 -16.27 9.32
CA ALA A 33 -2.79 -15.02 8.88
C ALA A 33 -3.84 -13.92 9.02
N LEU A 34 -3.66 -13.02 9.99
CA LEU A 34 -4.33 -11.73 9.98
C LEU A 34 -3.59 -10.86 8.96
N SER A 35 -4.15 -10.79 7.75
CA SER A 35 -3.85 -9.75 6.79
C SER A 35 -4.44 -8.44 7.31
N GLY A 36 -3.62 -7.66 8.02
CA GLY A 36 -3.85 -6.25 8.30
C GLY A 36 -2.71 -5.46 7.68
N CYS A 37 -2.98 -4.78 6.57
CA CYS A 37 -2.04 -3.87 5.93
C CYS A 37 -1.82 -2.68 6.86
N GLN A 38 -0.73 -2.67 7.61
CA GLN A 38 -0.18 -1.44 8.19
C GLN A 38 0.75 -0.81 7.15
N THR A 39 0.28 0.27 6.55
CA THR A 39 1.10 1.19 5.76
C THR A 39 1.95 2.01 6.73
N GLY A 40 3.21 1.62 6.89
CA GLY A 40 4.28 2.43 7.47
C GLY A 40 5.39 2.63 6.42
N PRO A 41 6.22 3.67 6.54
CA PRO A 41 7.21 4.02 5.52
C PRO A 41 8.29 2.93 5.43
N GLU A 42 8.54 2.47 4.20
CA GLU A 42 9.51 1.42 3.92
C GLU A 42 10.95 1.91 4.03
N THR A 43 11.64 1.57 5.12
CA THR A 43 13.10 1.48 5.11
C THR A 43 13.50 0.07 4.70
N SER A 44 13.68 -0.10 3.39
CA SER A 44 14.35 -1.28 2.81
C SER A 44 15.84 -1.26 3.17
N GLY A 45 16.20 -2.02 4.20
CA GLY A 45 17.58 -2.32 4.57
C GLY A 45 17.63 -3.69 5.21
N ASN A 46 18.39 -4.62 4.62
CA ASN A 46 18.67 -5.93 5.19
C ASN A 46 19.50 -5.79 6.48
N LEU A 47 18.84 -5.54 7.60
CA LEU A 47 19.25 -5.86 8.95
C LEU A 47 17.99 -6.31 9.67
N VAL A 48 18.04 -7.49 10.30
CA VAL A 48 17.01 -7.89 11.27
C VAL A 48 17.27 -7.03 12.51
N ASP A 49 16.98 -5.74 12.42
CA ASP A 49 16.97 -4.87 13.59
C ASP A 49 15.74 -5.28 14.40
N GLU A 50 16.00 -5.83 15.58
CA GLU A 50 14.97 -6.29 16.49
C GLU A 50 14.07 -5.11 16.87
N VAL A 51 12.75 -5.29 16.79
CA VAL A 51 11.78 -4.24 17.09
C VAL A 51 12.01 -3.75 18.54
N PRO A 52 12.21 -2.44 18.78
CA PRO A 52 12.50 -1.95 20.11
C PRO A 52 11.34 -2.23 21.08
N THR A 53 11.68 -2.42 22.36
CA THR A 53 10.69 -2.62 23.43
C THR A 53 9.80 -1.39 23.59
N ALA A 54 10.38 -0.20 23.44
CA ALA A 54 9.62 1.05 23.42
C ALA A 54 10.34 2.10 22.59
N SER A 55 9.57 3.00 21.98
CA SER A 55 10.08 4.17 21.28
C SER A 55 9.15 5.37 21.51
N PHE A 56 9.73 6.53 21.74
CA PHE A 56 9.00 7.73 22.11
C PHE A 56 9.59 8.97 21.43
N GLN A 57 8.77 9.69 20.68
CA GLN A 57 9.15 10.90 19.96
C GLN A 57 8.06 11.94 20.08
N MET A 58 8.47 13.20 20.26
CA MET A 58 7.62 14.37 20.33
C MET A 58 8.13 15.40 19.35
N THR A 59 7.26 15.89 18.47
CA THR A 59 7.60 16.93 17.48
C THR A 59 6.67 18.10 17.70
N ALA A 60 7.22 19.29 17.93
CA ALA A 60 6.41 20.49 18.08
C ALA A 60 5.58 20.72 16.80
N VAL A 61 4.30 21.02 16.95
CA VAL A 61 3.37 21.23 15.85
C VAL A 61 2.42 22.39 16.16
N THR A 62 2.01 23.06 15.10
CA THR A 62 0.93 24.05 15.12
C THR A 62 -0.41 23.40 14.84
N ASP A 63 -1.50 24.11 15.16
CA ASP A 63 -2.86 23.63 14.84
C ASP A 63 -3.01 23.34 13.33
N ALA A 64 -2.41 24.16 12.45
CA ALA A 64 -2.49 23.97 11.00
C ALA A 64 -1.85 22.67 10.50
N GLU A 65 -0.88 22.12 11.24
CA GLU A 65 -0.14 20.91 10.84
C GLU A 65 -0.80 19.62 11.33
N LEU A 66 -1.71 19.69 12.31
CA LEU A 66 -2.36 18.52 12.91
C LEU A 66 -3.20 17.70 11.91
N PRO A 67 -4.03 18.30 11.03
CA PRO A 67 -4.83 17.52 10.09
C PRO A 67 -3.99 16.64 9.16
N GLU A 68 -2.86 17.15 8.67
CA GLU A 68 -1.95 16.42 7.78
C GLU A 68 -1.33 15.18 8.45
N LYS A 69 -1.24 15.15 9.79
CA LYS A 69 -0.69 14.00 10.52
C LYS A 69 -1.62 12.79 10.55
N VAL A 70 -2.93 13.00 10.44
CA VAL A 70 -3.94 11.94 10.62
C VAL A 70 -4.82 11.71 9.40
N LEU A 71 -5.06 12.76 8.61
CA LEU A 71 -5.96 12.68 7.46
C LEU A 71 -5.20 12.16 6.24
N TYR A 72 -5.98 11.67 5.27
CA TYR A 72 -5.46 11.46 3.94
C TYR A 72 -4.99 12.81 3.38
N SER A 73 -3.73 12.89 2.97
CA SER A 73 -3.15 14.04 2.29
C SER A 73 -2.42 13.56 1.04
N LEU A 74 -2.52 14.34 -0.03
CA LEU A 74 -1.72 14.17 -1.23
C LEU A 74 -0.52 15.11 -1.08
N GLN A 75 0.70 14.59 -1.22
CA GLN A 75 1.89 15.43 -1.13
C GLN A 75 1.85 16.46 -2.27
N SER A 76 2.16 17.72 -1.94
CA SER A 76 1.92 18.92 -2.76
C SER A 76 2.80 19.06 -4.03
N TYR A 77 3.03 17.98 -4.79
CA TYR A 77 3.61 18.02 -6.13
C TYR A 77 2.57 17.72 -7.21
N PRO A 78 1.57 18.62 -7.41
CA PRO A 78 0.45 18.39 -8.32
C PRO A 78 0.85 18.28 -9.79
N ASP A 79 2.03 18.78 -10.17
CA ASP A 79 2.54 18.70 -11.55
C ASP A 79 3.00 17.27 -11.92
N GLU A 80 3.24 16.40 -10.92
CA GLU A 80 3.69 15.02 -11.11
C GLU A 80 2.69 13.98 -10.56
N ASP A 81 1.73 14.38 -9.73
CA ASP A 81 0.70 13.50 -9.16
C ASP A 81 -0.69 13.73 -9.79
N PRO A 82 -1.20 12.78 -10.61
CA PRO A 82 -2.50 12.90 -11.25
C PRO A 82 -3.67 12.95 -10.25
N ASP A 83 -3.52 12.38 -9.06
CA ASP A 83 -4.56 12.40 -8.03
C ASP A 83 -4.64 13.78 -7.37
N ALA A 84 -3.51 14.46 -7.18
CA ALA A 84 -3.47 15.84 -6.69
C ALA A 84 -4.09 16.82 -7.73
N ALA A 85 -3.74 16.66 -9.00
CA ALA A 85 -4.35 17.43 -10.09
C ALA A 85 -5.87 17.16 -10.22
N LEU A 86 -6.32 15.94 -9.94
CA LEU A 86 -7.74 15.61 -9.87
C LEU A 86 -8.42 16.29 -8.67
N LEU A 87 -7.82 16.24 -7.47
CA LEU A 87 -8.38 16.86 -6.27
C LEU A 87 -8.60 18.37 -6.46
N GLU A 88 -7.64 19.08 -7.04
CA GLU A 88 -7.76 20.52 -7.31
C GLU A 88 -8.92 20.81 -8.28
N ARG A 89 -9.06 20.03 -9.36
CA ARG A 89 -10.22 20.17 -10.27
C ARG A 89 -11.55 19.92 -9.58
N ILE A 90 -11.60 18.97 -8.64
CA ILE A 90 -12.83 18.70 -7.87
C ILE A 90 -13.18 19.88 -6.97
N ARG A 91 -12.18 20.49 -6.32
CA ARG A 91 -12.37 21.69 -5.48
C ARG A 91 -12.83 22.90 -6.29
N ASP A 92 -12.38 23.02 -7.53
CA ASP A 92 -12.74 24.09 -8.48
C ASP A 92 -14.16 23.97 -9.09
N GLY A 93 -15.03 23.11 -8.54
CA GLY A 93 -16.44 23.00 -8.93
C GLY A 93 -16.88 21.62 -9.41
N GLY A 94 -16.08 20.59 -9.13
CA GLY A 94 -16.37 19.20 -9.45
C GLY A 94 -15.62 18.70 -10.70
N ALA A 95 -15.38 17.40 -10.75
CA ALA A 95 -14.70 16.77 -11.87
C ALA A 95 -15.19 15.35 -12.12
N THR A 96 -15.19 14.95 -13.40
CA THR A 96 -15.38 13.57 -13.80
C THR A 96 -14.04 12.90 -14.11
N THR A 97 -13.93 11.62 -13.77
CA THR A 97 -12.77 10.78 -14.08
C THR A 97 -13.20 9.33 -14.26
N GLU A 98 -12.46 8.59 -15.08
CA GLU A 98 -12.71 7.16 -15.28
C GLU A 98 -11.75 6.32 -14.47
N GLY A 99 -12.21 5.15 -14.05
CA GLY A 99 -11.39 4.19 -13.33
C GLY A 99 -12.11 2.89 -13.10
N THR A 100 -11.35 1.82 -12.93
CA THR A 100 -11.89 0.54 -12.45
C THR A 100 -12.18 0.56 -10.95
N ARG A 101 -11.56 1.51 -10.25
CA ARG A 101 -11.80 1.87 -8.86
C ARG A 101 -11.80 3.40 -8.74
N PRO A 102 -12.43 3.96 -7.71
CA PRO A 102 -12.37 5.39 -7.45
C PRO A 102 -10.92 5.79 -7.15
N PRO A 103 -10.34 6.77 -7.85
CA PRO A 103 -8.95 7.19 -7.62
C PRO A 103 -8.79 7.85 -6.26
N LEU A 104 -9.72 8.74 -5.89
CA LEU A 104 -9.71 9.42 -4.61
C LEU A 104 -10.73 8.80 -3.63
N PRO A 105 -10.40 8.77 -2.32
CA PRO A 105 -11.37 8.36 -1.31
C PRO A 105 -12.54 9.36 -1.23
N ALA A 106 -13.68 8.88 -0.74
CA ALA A 106 -14.90 9.69 -0.59
C ALA A 106 -15.55 9.38 0.76
N ASN A 107 -16.34 10.32 1.30
CA ASN A 107 -16.95 10.27 2.64
C ASN A 107 -15.91 10.10 3.76
N ARG A 108 -14.81 10.84 3.64
CA ARG A 108 -13.79 10.99 4.68
C ARG A 108 -13.15 12.35 4.56
N HIS A 109 -12.66 12.86 5.68
CA HIS A 109 -11.91 14.11 5.69
C HIS A 109 -10.53 13.94 5.01
N ILE A 110 -10.18 14.92 4.16
CA ILE A 110 -8.93 15.01 3.41
C ILE A 110 -8.29 16.36 3.74
N ALA A 111 -7.01 16.35 4.13
CA ALA A 111 -6.24 17.57 4.34
C ALA A 111 -5.69 18.09 3.01
N THR A 112 -5.84 19.39 2.79
CA THR A 112 -5.17 20.17 1.74
C THR A 112 -4.29 21.23 2.39
N ASP A 113 -3.56 22.02 1.60
CA ASP A 113 -2.66 23.06 2.11
C ASP A 113 -3.38 24.10 2.99
N ASP A 114 -4.67 24.36 2.75
CA ASP A 114 -5.44 25.44 3.40
C ASP A 114 -6.77 25.00 4.03
N ALA A 115 -7.33 23.88 3.60
CA ALA A 115 -8.62 23.39 4.06
C ALA A 115 -8.63 21.89 4.39
N VAL A 116 -9.62 21.47 5.16
CA VAL A 116 -10.06 20.09 5.24
C VAL A 116 -11.34 19.95 4.42
N VAL A 117 -11.33 19.04 3.46
CA VAL A 117 -12.46 18.80 2.55
C VAL A 117 -12.99 17.39 2.70
N GLU A 118 -14.27 17.20 2.41
CA GLU A 118 -14.87 15.89 2.20
C GLU A 118 -15.28 15.75 0.74
N LEU A 119 -14.90 14.63 0.11
CA LEU A 119 -15.31 14.33 -1.25
C LEU A 119 -16.56 13.47 -1.25
N SER A 120 -17.51 13.83 -2.12
CA SER A 120 -18.62 12.99 -2.53
C SER A 120 -18.34 12.44 -3.93
N LYS A 121 -18.80 11.21 -4.20
CA LYS A 121 -18.71 10.60 -5.53
C LYS A 121 -19.99 9.90 -5.92
N GLU A 122 -20.32 10.01 -7.20
CA GLU A 122 -21.39 9.27 -7.86
C GLU A 122 -20.84 8.54 -9.09
N VAL A 123 -21.37 7.34 -9.39
CA VAL A 123 -21.05 6.66 -10.65
C VAL A 123 -22.08 7.09 -11.69
N VAL A 124 -21.64 7.89 -12.66
CA VAL A 124 -22.50 8.45 -13.72
C VAL A 124 -22.41 7.67 -15.04
N GLY A 125 -21.43 6.79 -15.16
CA GLY A 125 -21.21 5.93 -16.33
C GLY A 125 -20.60 4.59 -15.94
N GLU A 126 -20.95 3.55 -16.68
CA GLU A 126 -20.38 2.22 -16.53
C GLU A 126 -20.26 1.55 -17.90
N THR A 127 -19.03 1.17 -18.26
CA THR A 127 -18.69 0.52 -19.52
C THR A 127 -18.11 -0.87 -19.23
N PRO A 128 -18.68 -1.96 -19.79
CA PRO A 128 -18.12 -3.29 -19.65
C PRO A 128 -16.70 -3.36 -20.20
N ALA A 129 -15.79 -3.96 -19.43
CA ALA A 129 -14.38 -4.06 -19.76
C ALA A 129 -13.78 -5.40 -19.32
N THR A 130 -12.64 -5.76 -19.89
CA THR A 130 -11.88 -6.94 -19.51
C THR A 130 -10.45 -6.50 -19.24
N THR A 131 -9.92 -6.85 -18.07
CA THR A 131 -8.49 -6.75 -17.79
C THR A 131 -7.80 -8.03 -18.20
N TYR A 132 -6.76 -7.92 -19.00
CA TYR A 132 -5.90 -9.03 -19.40
C TYR A 132 -4.59 -8.98 -18.62
N SER A 133 -4.22 -10.09 -17.99
CA SER A 133 -2.87 -10.30 -17.49
C SER A 133 -2.00 -10.73 -18.66
N VAL A 134 -0.95 -9.98 -18.93
CA VAL A 134 -0.08 -10.20 -20.09
C VAL A 134 1.38 -10.22 -19.65
N LYS A 135 2.20 -10.96 -20.39
CA LYS A 135 3.65 -10.90 -20.29
C LYS A 135 4.19 -10.17 -21.51
N VAL A 136 5.01 -9.17 -21.23
CA VAL A 136 5.88 -8.51 -22.20
C VAL A 136 7.29 -8.87 -21.76
N ASP A 137 7.83 -9.97 -22.27
CA ASP A 137 9.08 -10.56 -21.77
C ASP A 137 10.25 -10.38 -22.76
N ILE A 138 11.48 -10.50 -22.27
CA ILE A 138 12.68 -10.41 -23.08
C ILE A 138 12.72 -11.62 -24.01
N VAL A 139 12.92 -11.36 -25.29
CA VAL A 139 13.05 -12.40 -26.31
C VAL A 139 14.25 -13.30 -25.98
N GLN A 140 13.98 -14.58 -25.68
CA GLN A 140 15.02 -15.58 -25.35
C GLN A 140 15.50 -16.37 -26.58
N ASP A 141 14.61 -16.54 -27.55
CA ASP A 141 14.82 -17.31 -28.78
C ASP A 141 14.82 -16.39 -30.02
N SER A 142 15.23 -16.90 -31.18
CA SER A 142 15.17 -16.11 -32.41
C SER A 142 13.72 -15.83 -32.83
N ILE A 143 13.38 -14.55 -33.05
CA ILE A 143 12.08 -14.12 -33.56
C ILE A 143 11.75 -14.82 -34.88
N GLN A 144 10.52 -15.31 -34.99
CA GLN A 144 9.94 -15.75 -36.25
C GLN A 144 9.19 -14.57 -36.88
N ASP A 145 9.62 -14.14 -38.07
CA ASP A 145 9.09 -12.93 -38.72
C ASP A 145 7.58 -12.98 -38.97
N ASP A 146 7.00 -14.18 -39.14
CA ASP A 146 5.57 -14.40 -39.36
C ASP A 146 4.74 -14.39 -38.07
N GLU A 147 5.38 -14.43 -36.90
CA GLU A 147 4.74 -14.34 -35.58
C GLU A 147 5.00 -12.97 -34.91
N ALA A 148 5.63 -12.04 -35.63
CA ALA A 148 5.99 -10.72 -35.13
C ALA A 148 5.13 -9.61 -35.74
N ILE A 149 4.71 -8.66 -34.90
CA ILE A 149 4.07 -7.42 -35.33
C ILE A 149 4.92 -6.21 -34.95
N ARG A 150 5.01 -5.23 -35.85
CA ARG A 150 5.63 -3.95 -35.49
C ARG A 150 4.66 -3.14 -34.65
N PHE A 151 5.16 -2.47 -33.61
CA PHE A 151 4.35 -1.61 -32.76
C PHE A 151 3.58 -0.54 -33.57
N THR A 152 4.19 -0.01 -34.62
CA THR A 152 3.55 0.96 -35.52
C THR A 152 2.37 0.40 -36.30
N ASP A 153 2.36 -0.90 -36.53
CA ASP A 153 1.36 -1.63 -37.32
C ASP A 153 0.21 -2.14 -36.43
N LEU A 154 0.35 -2.03 -35.10
CA LEU A 154 -0.75 -2.31 -34.17
C LEU A 154 -1.95 -1.36 -34.41
N PRO A 155 -3.18 -1.86 -34.23
CA PRO A 155 -4.37 -1.03 -34.14
C PRO A 155 -4.19 0.13 -33.15
N GLU A 156 -4.84 1.27 -33.43
CA GLU A 156 -4.77 2.46 -32.58
C GLU A 156 -5.17 2.18 -31.12
N VAL A 157 -6.13 1.29 -30.91
CA VAL A 157 -6.57 0.85 -29.58
C VAL A 157 -5.43 0.21 -28.79
N ASP A 158 -4.68 -0.70 -29.40
CA ASP A 158 -3.59 -1.41 -28.74
C ASP A 158 -2.43 -0.43 -28.43
N ARG A 159 -2.11 0.46 -29.36
CA ARG A 159 -1.06 1.48 -29.15
C ARG A 159 -1.44 2.47 -28.05
N THR A 160 -2.71 2.84 -27.94
CA THR A 160 -3.20 3.75 -26.88
C THR A 160 -3.07 3.08 -25.52
N VAL A 161 -3.53 1.83 -25.39
CA VAL A 161 -3.41 1.05 -24.15
C VAL A 161 -1.94 0.88 -23.72
N PHE A 162 -1.02 0.66 -24.66
CA PHE A 162 0.41 0.63 -24.37
C PHE A 162 0.94 1.99 -23.92
N SER A 163 0.50 3.09 -24.55
CA SER A 163 0.92 4.44 -24.21
C SER A 163 0.48 4.83 -22.79
N ASP A 164 -0.77 4.52 -22.41
CA ASP A 164 -1.31 4.78 -21.07
C ASP A 164 -0.57 4.00 -19.97
N LYS A 165 0.16 2.93 -20.34
CA LYS A 165 0.99 2.13 -19.45
C LYS A 165 2.49 2.46 -19.53
N GLY A 166 2.88 3.46 -20.32
CA GLY A 166 4.28 3.80 -20.54
C GLY A 166 5.08 2.72 -21.28
N LEU A 167 4.40 1.89 -22.08
CA LEU A 167 4.98 0.78 -22.84
C LEU A 167 5.22 1.13 -24.32
N ALA A 168 4.87 2.36 -24.74
CA ALA A 168 4.94 2.76 -26.14
C ALA A 168 6.37 2.81 -26.71
N ASP A 169 7.38 3.03 -25.86
CA ASP A 169 8.77 3.15 -26.28
C ASP A 169 9.56 1.83 -26.21
N GLY A 170 8.96 0.75 -25.70
CA GLY A 170 9.61 -0.56 -25.61
C GLY A 170 10.67 -0.67 -24.51
N ASP A 171 10.72 0.27 -23.57
CA ASP A 171 11.71 0.30 -22.47
C ASP A 171 11.38 -0.69 -21.32
N VAL A 172 10.21 -1.33 -21.34
CA VAL A 172 9.67 -2.13 -20.22
C VAL A 172 9.51 -3.61 -20.60
N VAL A 173 10.57 -4.20 -21.14
CA VAL A 173 10.61 -5.62 -21.51
C VAL A 173 11.09 -6.47 -20.32
N GLY A 174 10.31 -7.48 -19.92
CA GLY A 174 10.62 -8.39 -18.81
C GLY A 174 9.65 -8.36 -17.62
N ILE A 175 8.42 -7.81 -17.78
CA ILE A 175 7.46 -7.61 -16.68
C ILE A 175 6.09 -8.19 -17.05
N GLY A 176 5.47 -8.93 -16.12
CA GLY A 176 4.04 -9.25 -16.18
C GLY A 176 3.21 -8.04 -15.79
N THR A 177 2.30 -7.60 -16.65
CA THR A 177 1.47 -6.41 -16.44
C THR A 177 0.01 -6.68 -16.74
N THR A 178 -0.85 -5.70 -16.49
CA THR A 178 -2.28 -5.77 -16.82
C THR A 178 -2.69 -4.67 -17.77
N LEU A 179 -3.41 -5.05 -18.82
CA LEU A 179 -3.98 -4.13 -19.80
C LEU A 179 -5.50 -4.19 -19.75
N LEU A 180 -6.14 -3.02 -19.71
CA LEU A 180 -7.60 -2.88 -19.68
C LEU A 180 -8.10 -2.56 -21.09
N TYR A 181 -9.09 -3.31 -21.56
CA TYR A 181 -9.82 -3.01 -22.78
C TYR A 181 -11.32 -2.97 -22.49
N THR A 182 -12.01 -1.94 -22.94
CA THR A 182 -13.47 -1.99 -23.03
C THR A 182 -13.89 -3.08 -24.02
N HIS A 183 -15.14 -3.54 -23.92
CA HIS A 183 -15.63 -4.59 -24.82
C HIS A 183 -15.67 -4.17 -26.29
N GLU A 184 -15.78 -2.87 -26.60
CA GLU A 184 -15.69 -2.37 -27.98
C GLU A 184 -14.24 -2.30 -28.47
N GLU A 185 -13.33 -1.79 -27.64
CA GLU A 185 -11.89 -1.76 -27.90
C GLU A 185 -11.32 -3.16 -28.15
N ARG A 186 -11.73 -4.14 -27.34
CA ARG A 186 -11.35 -5.54 -27.50
C ARG A 186 -11.68 -6.10 -28.89
N LYS A 187 -12.78 -5.67 -29.53
CA LYS A 187 -13.15 -6.15 -30.88
C LYS A 187 -12.21 -5.63 -31.96
N GLN A 188 -11.46 -4.57 -31.66
CA GLN A 188 -10.52 -3.91 -32.56
C GLN A 188 -9.07 -4.31 -32.27
N SER A 189 -8.81 -4.89 -31.10
CA SER A 189 -7.50 -5.40 -30.70
C SER A 189 -7.10 -6.61 -31.54
N VAL A 190 -5.82 -6.70 -31.87
CA VAL A 190 -5.19 -7.92 -32.42
C VAL A 190 -4.38 -8.68 -31.37
N LEU A 191 -4.26 -8.13 -30.15
CA LEU A 191 -3.43 -8.67 -29.07
C LEU A 191 -4.24 -9.43 -28.02
N VAL A 192 -5.53 -9.09 -27.84
CA VAL A 192 -6.44 -9.73 -26.87
C VAL A 192 -7.80 -10.05 -27.50
N PRO A 193 -8.54 -11.09 -27.02
CA PRO A 193 -8.18 -12.02 -25.95
C PRO A 193 -7.12 -13.05 -26.34
N GLU A 194 -7.00 -13.35 -27.64
CA GLU A 194 -5.99 -14.25 -28.19
C GLU A 194 -5.23 -13.46 -29.26
N SER A 195 -3.90 -13.57 -29.25
CA SER A 195 -3.02 -12.93 -30.22
C SER A 195 -2.58 -13.95 -31.27
N GLU A 196 -2.56 -13.55 -32.54
CA GLU A 196 -1.86 -14.31 -33.59
C GLU A 196 -0.35 -14.03 -33.58
N TYR A 197 0.08 -12.97 -32.88
CA TYR A 197 1.47 -12.56 -32.76
C TYR A 197 2.06 -13.01 -31.42
N ALA A 198 3.24 -13.59 -31.47
CA ALA A 198 4.05 -13.96 -30.31
C ALA A 198 5.12 -12.89 -29.98
N TYR A 199 5.37 -11.94 -30.88
CA TYR A 199 6.40 -10.91 -30.69
C TYR A 199 5.92 -9.51 -31.09
N ILE A 200 6.35 -8.50 -30.34
CA ILE A 200 6.18 -7.07 -30.68
C ILE A 200 7.55 -6.45 -30.90
N VAL A 201 7.70 -5.68 -31.99
CA VAL A 201 8.95 -5.02 -32.37
C VAL A 201 8.75 -3.50 -32.46
N TRP A 202 9.55 -2.73 -31.73
CA TRP A 202 9.51 -1.27 -31.71
C TRP A 202 10.47 -0.65 -32.72
N GLU A 203 10.25 0.63 -33.07
CA GLU A 203 11.08 1.35 -34.06
C GLU A 203 12.54 1.53 -33.59
N ASN A 204 12.77 1.60 -32.28
CA ASN A 204 14.11 1.66 -31.68
C ASN A 204 14.85 0.31 -31.73
N GLY A 205 14.21 -0.75 -32.24
CA GLY A 205 14.74 -2.11 -32.29
C GLY A 205 14.56 -2.90 -31.00
N ALA A 206 13.81 -2.40 -30.02
CA ALA A 206 13.39 -3.19 -28.88
C ALA A 206 12.40 -4.28 -29.34
N GLU A 207 12.48 -5.44 -28.70
CA GLU A 207 11.72 -6.63 -29.04
C GLU A 207 11.21 -7.28 -27.76
N ALA A 208 9.95 -7.70 -27.76
CA ALA A 208 9.35 -8.41 -26.63
C ALA A 208 8.55 -9.63 -27.08
N GLU A 209 8.63 -10.70 -26.30
CA GLU A 209 7.68 -11.80 -26.36
C GLU A 209 6.34 -11.35 -25.76
N TRP A 210 5.25 -11.71 -26.43
CA TRP A 210 3.89 -11.36 -26.06
C TRP A 210 3.08 -12.61 -25.72
N VAL A 211 2.54 -12.64 -24.49
CA VAL A 211 1.65 -13.72 -24.05
C VAL A 211 0.49 -13.15 -23.26
N VAL A 212 -0.73 -13.60 -23.55
CA VAL A 212 -1.91 -13.37 -22.72
C VAL A 212 -2.07 -14.55 -21.77
N ASP A 213 -1.95 -14.31 -20.47
CA ASP A 213 -2.00 -15.36 -19.44
C ASP A 213 -3.42 -15.61 -18.90
N ASP A 214 -4.13 -14.53 -18.55
CA ASP A 214 -5.43 -14.60 -17.88
C ASP A 214 -6.30 -13.38 -18.21
N ALA A 215 -7.60 -13.48 -17.96
CA ALA A 215 -8.58 -12.43 -18.23
C ALA A 215 -9.62 -12.32 -17.11
N TYR A 216 -9.90 -11.09 -16.69
CA TYR A 216 -10.85 -10.78 -15.64
C TYR A 216 -11.90 -9.79 -16.14
N GLU A 217 -13.16 -10.20 -16.16
CA GLU A 217 -14.28 -9.32 -16.45
C GLU A 217 -14.46 -8.30 -15.33
N MET A 218 -14.66 -7.03 -15.73
CA MET A 218 -14.90 -5.93 -14.82
C MET A 218 -15.65 -4.80 -15.51
N SER A 219 -15.79 -3.66 -14.82
CA SER A 219 -16.34 -2.46 -15.43
C SER A 219 -15.41 -1.28 -15.25
N LEU A 220 -15.29 -0.50 -16.32
CA LEU A 220 -14.72 0.84 -16.30
C LEU A 220 -15.85 1.80 -15.90
N LYS A 221 -15.67 2.53 -14.81
CA LYS A 221 -16.69 3.44 -14.27
C LYS A 221 -16.26 4.87 -14.47
N THR A 222 -17.22 5.71 -14.82
CA THR A 222 -17.07 7.17 -14.81
C THR A 222 -17.59 7.67 -13.48
N TYR A 223 -16.70 8.24 -12.67
CA TYR A 223 -16.99 8.84 -11.38
C TYR A 223 -17.16 10.35 -11.56
N ASP A 224 -18.26 10.90 -11.03
CA ASP A 224 -18.48 12.33 -10.86
C ASP A 224 -18.22 12.69 -9.40
N TYR A 225 -17.27 13.60 -9.18
CA TYR A 225 -16.82 14.01 -7.85
C TYR A 225 -17.24 15.45 -7.56
N SER A 226 -17.57 15.70 -6.30
CA SER A 226 -17.74 17.03 -5.73
C SER A 226 -17.00 17.12 -4.39
N ALA A 227 -16.60 18.32 -4.01
CA ALA A 227 -15.98 18.60 -2.72
C ALA A 227 -16.88 19.52 -1.88
N GLU A 228 -16.90 19.25 -0.58
CA GLU A 228 -17.42 20.16 0.43
C GLU A 228 -16.27 20.55 1.37
N GLU A 229 -16.11 21.85 1.61
CA GLU A 229 -15.18 22.34 2.63
C GLU A 229 -15.78 22.12 4.02
N VAL A 230 -15.06 21.39 4.86
CA VAL A 230 -15.48 21.06 6.23
C VAL A 230 -15.05 22.17 7.19
N ALA A 231 -13.78 22.59 7.09
CA ALA A 231 -13.18 23.64 7.88
C ALA A 231 -11.85 24.08 7.24
N THR A 232 -11.31 25.23 7.68
CA THR A 232 -9.89 25.52 7.42
C THR A 232 -8.99 24.55 8.19
N VAL A 233 -7.75 24.32 7.74
CA VAL A 233 -6.80 23.45 8.47
C VAL A 233 -6.53 23.91 9.91
N VAL A 234 -6.53 25.23 10.14
CA VAL A 234 -6.35 25.82 11.48
C VAL A 234 -7.54 25.51 12.39
N GLU A 235 -8.76 25.71 11.90
CA GLU A 235 -9.98 25.44 12.68
C GLU A 235 -10.14 23.95 12.98
N TYR A 236 -9.80 23.08 12.03
CA TYR A 236 -9.83 21.63 12.24
C TYR A 236 -8.79 21.20 13.27
N GLY A 237 -7.56 21.71 13.14
CA GLY A 237 -6.49 21.42 14.10
C GLY A 237 -6.79 21.94 15.51
N GLN A 238 -7.43 23.10 15.63
CA GLN A 238 -7.92 23.58 16.93
C GLN A 238 -8.92 22.61 17.57
N GLN A 239 -9.86 22.10 16.80
CA GLN A 239 -10.82 21.09 17.28
C GLN A 239 -10.11 19.80 17.68
N MET A 240 -9.13 19.32 16.90
CA MET A 240 -8.30 18.17 17.28
C MET A 240 -7.55 18.42 18.60
N ARG A 241 -6.92 19.59 18.75
CA ARG A 241 -6.22 19.96 19.99
C ARG A 241 -7.18 20.04 21.17
N GLU A 242 -8.37 20.58 21.00
CA GLU A 242 -9.37 20.67 22.07
C GLU A 242 -9.92 19.30 22.49
N GLN A 243 -10.04 18.37 21.54
CA GLN A 243 -10.58 17.04 21.80
C GLN A 243 -9.53 16.06 22.34
N PHE A 244 -8.34 16.01 21.72
CA PHE A 244 -7.36 14.95 21.97
C PHE A 244 -6.17 15.40 22.81
N ALA A 245 -5.91 16.70 22.95
CA ALA A 245 -4.72 17.14 23.67
C ALA A 245 -4.86 16.96 25.19
N PHE A 246 -3.84 16.39 25.81
CA PHE A 246 -3.72 16.32 27.26
C PHE A 246 -2.39 16.89 27.74
N GLU A 247 -2.35 17.31 29.01
CA GLU A 247 -1.19 18.00 29.59
C GLU A 247 -0.26 17.01 30.31
N PHE A 248 1.01 17.03 29.94
CA PHE A 248 2.07 16.44 30.76
C PHE A 248 2.38 17.35 31.94
N SER A 249 1.98 16.91 33.13
CA SER A 249 2.24 17.63 34.38
C SER A 249 2.67 16.66 35.48
N GLY A 250 3.41 17.16 36.47
CA GLY A 250 3.84 16.34 37.60
C GLY A 250 4.95 15.32 37.29
N LEU A 251 5.69 15.50 36.18
CA LEU A 251 6.79 14.60 35.80
C LEU A 251 7.93 14.64 36.83
N SER A 252 8.42 13.46 37.20
CA SER A 252 9.67 13.29 37.94
C SER A 252 10.86 13.81 37.14
N SER A 253 12.03 13.95 37.77
CA SER A 253 13.24 14.35 37.05
C SER A 253 13.60 13.35 35.96
N GLU A 254 13.50 12.05 36.24
CA GLU A 254 13.82 10.98 35.31
C GLU A 254 12.79 10.89 34.15
N GLN A 255 11.51 11.16 34.42
CA GLN A 255 10.50 11.27 33.36
C GLN A 255 10.75 12.49 32.47
N ARG A 256 11.16 13.60 33.07
CA ARG A 256 11.51 14.81 32.33
C ARG A 256 12.70 14.57 31.42
N ASP A 257 13.74 13.86 31.87
CA ASP A 257 14.88 13.50 31.03
C ASP A 257 14.44 12.67 29.78
N ILE A 258 13.47 11.77 29.94
CA ILE A 258 12.88 11.00 28.83
C ILE A 258 12.16 11.93 27.84
N VAL A 259 11.33 12.86 28.34
CA VAL A 259 10.58 13.81 27.52
C VAL A 259 11.52 14.80 26.81
N GLU A 260 12.54 15.31 27.50
CA GLU A 260 13.56 16.18 26.92
C GLU A 260 14.36 15.47 25.83
N THR A 261 14.64 14.16 26.00
CA THR A 261 15.23 13.35 24.94
C THR A 261 14.28 13.26 23.74
N ALA A 262 13.01 12.92 23.99
CA ALA A 262 12.02 12.69 22.93
C ALA A 262 11.60 13.95 22.16
N THR A 263 11.73 15.13 22.76
CA THR A 263 11.50 16.44 22.13
C THR A 263 12.72 16.98 21.39
N GLY A 264 13.90 16.39 21.60
CA GLY A 264 15.13 16.73 20.92
C GLY A 264 15.24 16.15 19.50
N ASP A 265 16.44 16.21 18.94
CA ASP A 265 16.73 15.70 17.59
C ASP A 265 16.69 14.15 17.51
N GLU A 266 16.69 13.47 18.66
CA GLU A 266 16.75 12.02 18.77
C GLU A 266 15.46 11.44 19.34
N ARG A 267 15.06 10.26 18.86
CA ARG A 267 13.97 9.50 19.47
C ARG A 267 14.48 8.82 20.74
N TYR A 268 13.70 8.84 21.82
CA TYR A 268 13.97 7.99 22.98
C TYR A 268 13.63 6.53 22.63
N VAL A 269 14.59 5.61 22.80
CA VAL A 269 14.44 4.20 22.42
C VAL A 269 14.91 3.29 23.55
N VAL A 270 14.10 2.28 23.89
CA VAL A 270 14.50 1.13 24.71
C VAL A 270 14.66 -0.06 23.77
N ARG A 271 15.87 -0.62 23.70
CA ARG A 271 16.15 -1.75 22.81
C ARG A 271 15.41 -3.02 23.26
N ALA A 272 15.32 -3.99 22.35
CA ALA A 272 14.66 -5.26 22.63
C ALA A 272 15.33 -6.05 23.78
N ASP A 273 16.65 -5.91 23.95
CA ASP A 273 17.44 -6.56 24.99
C ASP A 273 17.56 -5.75 26.29
N GLU A 274 17.01 -4.54 26.33
CA GLU A 274 17.06 -3.65 27.47
C GLU A 274 15.81 -3.79 28.35
N THR A 275 16.00 -3.86 29.68
CA THR A 275 14.89 -3.83 30.64
C THR A 275 14.20 -2.47 30.58
N THR A 276 12.87 -2.48 30.49
CA THR A 276 12.06 -1.25 30.50
C THR A 276 12.27 -0.45 31.79
N PRO A 277 12.73 0.81 31.71
CA PRO A 277 12.92 1.63 32.89
C PRO A 277 11.58 1.99 33.55
N GLN A 278 11.53 1.94 34.89
CA GLN A 278 10.33 2.29 35.66
C GLN A 278 9.76 3.69 35.34
N PRO A 279 10.57 4.75 35.15
CA PRO A 279 10.05 6.06 34.76
C PRO A 279 9.26 6.04 33.43
N LEU A 280 9.65 5.18 32.48
CA LEU A 280 8.94 5.01 31.21
C LEU A 280 7.60 4.29 31.38
N VAL A 281 7.54 3.30 32.28
CA VAL A 281 6.28 2.62 32.62
C VAL A 281 5.30 3.60 33.25
N GLU A 282 5.77 4.43 34.19
CA GLU A 282 4.94 5.47 34.81
C GLU A 282 4.53 6.57 33.83
N LEU A 283 5.37 6.87 32.83
CA LEU A 283 5.00 7.77 31.74
C LEU A 283 3.90 7.14 30.87
N ALA A 284 4.02 5.84 30.54
CA ALA A 284 3.03 5.10 29.78
C ALA A 284 1.66 5.10 30.48
N ASP A 285 1.62 5.05 31.81
CA ASP A 285 0.38 5.11 32.58
C ASP A 285 -0.36 6.45 32.43
N GLN A 286 0.32 7.53 32.03
CA GLN A 286 -0.33 8.81 31.70
C GLN A 286 -1.01 8.80 30.32
N PHE A 287 -0.54 7.96 29.39
CA PHE A 287 -1.14 7.79 28.06
C PHE A 287 -2.35 6.87 28.06
N ARG A 288 -2.36 5.82 28.91
CA ARG A 288 -3.45 4.83 28.95
C ARG A 288 -4.88 5.37 29.02
N PRO A 289 -5.19 6.44 29.80
CA PRO A 289 -6.55 6.97 29.85
C PRO A 289 -6.88 7.93 28.71
N GLN A 290 -5.94 8.21 27.80
CA GLN A 290 -6.07 9.24 26.77
C GLN A 290 -6.46 8.61 25.43
N GLU A 291 -7.30 9.32 24.69
CA GLU A 291 -7.63 8.95 23.31
C GLU A 291 -6.46 9.23 22.38
N GLN A 292 -6.22 8.34 21.42
CA GLN A 292 -5.23 8.58 20.37
C GLN A 292 -5.74 9.67 19.41
N ALA A 293 -4.79 10.44 18.88
CA ALA A 293 -5.06 11.44 17.87
C ALA A 293 -5.46 10.79 16.54
N ARG A 294 -6.61 11.19 16.00
CA ARG A 294 -7.21 10.67 14.76
C ARG A 294 -8.07 11.72 14.07
N GLY A 295 -8.58 11.42 12.87
CA GLY A 295 -9.56 12.27 12.20
C GLY A 295 -10.82 12.45 13.05
N LEU A 296 -11.43 13.65 13.02
CA LEU A 296 -12.65 13.97 13.77
C LEU A 296 -13.89 13.18 13.30
N ASP A 297 -13.84 12.64 12.08
CA ASP A 297 -14.82 11.72 11.48
C ASP A 297 -14.56 10.25 11.79
N GLU A 298 -13.40 9.92 12.38
CA GLU A 298 -12.98 8.55 12.62
C GLU A 298 -13.32 8.11 14.05
N SER A 299 -13.75 6.85 14.19
CA SER A 299 -13.88 6.16 15.47
C SER A 299 -12.84 5.05 15.56
N GLY A 300 -12.15 4.91 16.70
CA GLY A 300 -11.10 3.91 16.89
C GLY A 300 -11.19 3.21 18.24
N GLU A 301 -10.49 2.08 18.35
CA GLU A 301 -10.14 1.47 19.63
C GLU A 301 -8.76 1.99 20.02
N ASP A 302 -8.62 2.50 21.24
CA ASP A 302 -7.35 3.03 21.73
C ASP A 302 -6.46 1.89 22.23
N ASP A 303 -5.29 1.74 21.62
CA ASP A 303 -4.17 1.01 22.23
C ASP A 303 -3.27 2.01 22.99
N LEU A 304 -2.30 1.51 23.75
CA LEU A 304 -1.24 2.34 24.31
C LEU A 304 -0.22 2.76 23.26
N SER A 305 -0.03 1.95 22.21
CA SER A 305 0.84 2.30 21.09
C SER A 305 0.05 3.11 20.06
N GLY A 306 0.51 4.32 19.76
CA GLY A 306 -0.13 5.17 18.77
C GLY A 306 0.39 6.59 18.75
N SER A 307 -0.44 7.46 18.19
CA SER A 307 -0.15 8.89 18.09
C SER A 307 -1.04 9.69 19.04
N TYR A 308 -0.49 10.73 19.65
CA TYR A 308 -1.14 11.55 20.64
C TYR A 308 -0.82 13.03 20.41
N ILE A 309 -1.67 13.90 20.93
CA ILE A 309 -1.38 15.33 21.03
C ILE A 309 -1.07 15.62 22.50
N VAL A 310 0.16 16.06 22.78
CA VAL A 310 0.61 16.32 24.15
C VAL A 310 0.92 17.79 24.29
N ARG A 311 0.40 18.42 25.35
CA ARG A 311 0.87 19.73 25.80
C ARG A 311 1.96 19.55 26.84
N TYR A 312 3.12 20.15 26.58
CA TYR A 312 4.26 20.14 27.48
C TYR A 312 4.91 21.53 27.48
N GLU A 313 5.12 22.10 28.66
CA GLU A 313 5.69 23.45 28.86
C GLU A 313 4.99 24.57 28.06
N GLY A 314 3.69 24.41 27.79
CA GLY A 314 2.87 25.38 27.05
C GLY A 314 2.92 25.24 25.53
N GLU A 315 3.72 24.31 25.00
CA GLU A 315 3.79 23.98 23.58
C GLU A 315 3.03 22.69 23.27
N ILE A 316 2.60 22.54 22.01
CA ILE A 316 1.84 21.39 21.52
C ILE A 316 2.77 20.49 20.70
N TYR A 317 2.72 19.19 21.00
CA TYR A 317 3.56 18.18 20.38
C TYR A 317 2.71 17.08 19.75
N TRP A 318 2.99 16.80 18.47
CA TRP A 318 2.63 15.53 17.86
C TRP A 318 3.54 14.45 18.44
N THR A 319 2.94 13.45 19.06
CA THR A 319 3.65 12.50 19.89
C THR A 319 3.43 11.09 19.38
N THR A 320 4.50 10.38 19.02
CA THR A 320 4.44 8.96 18.66
C THR A 320 5.00 8.14 19.81
N PHE A 321 4.15 7.29 20.39
CA PHE A 321 4.51 6.39 21.48
C PHE A 321 4.26 4.96 21.04
N VAL A 322 5.31 4.14 21.04
CA VAL A 322 5.23 2.73 20.65
C VAL A 322 5.80 1.91 21.79
N VAL A 323 5.05 0.90 22.22
CA VAL A 323 5.44 -0.02 23.29
C VAL A 323 5.09 -1.45 22.92
N ASN A 324 5.95 -2.39 23.31
CA ASN A 324 5.63 -3.81 23.22
C ASN A 324 4.76 -4.22 24.42
N GLY A 325 3.52 -4.61 24.14
CA GLY A 325 2.48 -4.89 25.13
C GLY A 325 2.86 -5.89 26.23
N GLU A 326 3.80 -6.81 26.01
CA GLU A 326 4.23 -7.76 27.06
C GLU A 326 4.99 -7.08 28.22
N SER A 327 5.76 -6.02 27.93
CA SER A 327 6.52 -5.26 28.94
C SER A 327 5.66 -4.21 29.65
N PHE A 328 4.50 -3.90 29.07
CA PHE A 328 3.55 -2.89 29.55
C PHE A 328 2.17 -3.49 29.88
N ALA A 329 2.07 -4.82 30.01
CA ALA A 329 0.84 -5.48 30.41
C ALA A 329 0.57 -5.20 31.89
N THR A 330 -0.59 -4.61 32.20
CA THR A 330 -1.04 -4.51 33.60
C THR A 330 -1.26 -5.92 34.13
N SER A 331 -0.53 -6.31 35.17
CA SER A 331 -0.84 -7.53 35.91
C SER A 331 -2.25 -7.37 36.48
N THR A 332 -3.23 -8.09 35.94
CA THR A 332 -4.56 -8.16 36.53
C THR A 332 -4.41 -8.65 37.97
N PRO A 333 -4.76 -7.86 39.00
CA PRO A 333 -4.73 -8.36 40.37
C PRO A 333 -5.76 -9.49 40.46
N SER A 334 -5.30 -10.67 40.89
CA SER A 334 -6.18 -11.82 41.20
C SER A 334 -7.01 -11.60 42.46
#